data_AF-A0A2T0LML9-F1
#
_entry.id   AF-A0A2T0LML9-F1
#
_cell.length_a   1.000
_cell.length_b   1.000
_cell.length_c   1.000
_cell.angle_alpha   90.00
_cell.angle_beta   90.00
_cell.angle_gamma   90.00
#
_symmetry.space_group_name_H-M   'P 1'
#
loop_
_entity.id
_entity.type
_entity.pdbx_description
1 polymer ?
#
loop_
_entity_poly.entity_id
_entity_poly.type
_entity_poly.pdbx_seq_one_letter_code
_entity_poly.pdbx_strand_id
1 'polypeptide(L)'
;MSDGFEVDADRLGRHAGEFEALAERAARVAEELRRALDATGEPWGADAVGRSFAAAHAEPAAGALDRLRRLPDDLAGVGERFTAAAAAYRAGDERAVSDVTDAGRTR
;
A
#
# COMPACT_ATOMS: atom_id res chain seq x y z
N MET A 1 19.02 22.92 25.33
CA MET A 1 18.44 21.57 25.20
C MET A 1 17.88 21.51 23.79
N SER A 2 18.47 20.72 22.89
CA SER A 2 17.94 20.62 21.52
C SER A 2 16.63 19.85 21.59
N ASP A 3 15.56 20.48 21.14
CA ASP A 3 14.31 19.81 20.85
C ASP A 3 14.61 18.83 19.70
N GLY A 4 14.96 17.60 20.07
CA GLY A 4 15.29 16.56 19.11
C GLY A 4 14.02 16.13 18.41
N PHE A 5 14.10 15.89 17.10
CA PHE A 5 12.99 15.29 16.35
C PHE A 5 12.73 13.88 16.91
N GLU A 6 11.78 13.76 17.83
CA GLU A 6 11.32 12.48 18.37
C GLU A 6 10.31 11.89 17.38
N VAL A 7 10.70 10.82 16.69
CA VAL A 7 9.79 10.02 15.88
C VAL A 7 9.34 8.82 16.69
N ASP A 8 8.04 8.72 16.92
CA ASP A 8 7.40 7.54 17.50
C ASP A 8 7.43 6.38 16.49
N ALA A 9 8.55 5.66 16.48
CA ALA A 9 8.80 4.55 15.57
C ALA A 9 7.83 3.38 15.80
N ASP A 10 7.30 3.22 17.02
CA ASP A 10 6.34 2.18 17.36
C ASP A 10 4.94 2.50 16.82
N ARG A 11 4.53 3.77 16.88
CA ARG A 11 3.33 4.24 16.18
C ARG A 11 3.47 4.12 14.67
N LEU A 12 4.65 4.41 14.12
CA LEU A 12 4.92 4.24 12.69
C LEU A 12 4.82 2.78 12.25
N GLY A 13 5.41 1.86 13.02
CA GLY A 13 5.32 0.42 12.75
C GLY A 13 3.91 -0.14 12.87
N ARG A 14 3.12 0.31 13.87
CA ARG A 14 1.70 -0.08 13.99
C ARG A 14 0.87 0.34 12.78
N HIS A 15 1.01 1.59 12.34
CA HIS A 15 0.30 2.08 11.15
C HIS A 15 0.79 1.40 9.87
N ALA A 16 2.06 0.99 9.78
CA ALA A 16 2.56 0.20 8.66
C ALA A 16 1.80 -1.13 8.51
N GLY A 17 1.49 -1.82 9.62
CA GLY A 17 0.69 -3.05 9.61
C GLY A 17 -0.75 -2.86 9.14
N GLU A 18 -1.33 -1.65 9.29
CA GLU A 18 -2.65 -1.34 8.75
C GLU A 18 -2.65 -1.33 7.22
N PHE A 19 -1.54 -0.91 6.58
CA PHE A 19 -1.41 -0.94 5.12
C PHE A 19 -1.36 -2.36 4.55
N GLU A 20 -0.75 -3.31 5.28
CA GLU A 20 -0.75 -4.72 4.90
C GLU A 20 -2.18 -5.29 4.90
N ALA A 21 -2.94 -5.07 5.98
CA ALA A 21 -4.34 -5.50 6.05
C ALA A 21 -5.22 -4.84 4.97
N LEU A 22 -4.96 -3.57 4.64
CA LEU A 22 -5.65 -2.86 3.55
C LEU A 22 -5.27 -3.43 2.18
N ALA A 23 -4.00 -3.75 1.95
CA ALA A 23 -3.52 -4.39 0.72
C ALA A 23 -4.20 -5.75 0.50
N GLU A 24 -4.25 -6.60 1.52
CA GLU A 24 -4.95 -7.90 1.46
C GLU A 24 -6.45 -7.75 1.15
N ARG A 25 -7.10 -6.75 1.75
CA ARG A 25 -8.51 -6.46 1.48
C ARG A 25 -8.70 -5.96 0.05
N ALA A 26 -7.84 -5.08 -0.43
CA ALA A 26 -7.87 -4.60 -1.81
C ALA A 26 -7.68 -5.76 -2.80
N ALA A 27 -6.75 -6.68 -2.52
CA ALA A 27 -6.50 -7.85 -3.36
C ALA A 27 -7.74 -8.76 -3.48
N ARG A 28 -8.41 -9.02 -2.35
CA ARG A 28 -9.66 -9.80 -2.34
C ARG A 28 -10.75 -9.14 -3.18
N VAL A 29 -10.99 -7.85 -3.01
CA VAL A 29 -12.01 -7.10 -3.76
C VAL A 29 -11.69 -7.09 -5.26
N ALA A 30 -10.42 -6.86 -5.63
CA ALA A 30 -10.00 -6.85 -7.04
C ALA A 30 -10.18 -8.22 -7.69
N GLU A 31 -9.88 -9.30 -6.97
CA GLU A 31 -10.05 -10.67 -7.44
C GLU A 31 -11.52 -11.08 -7.56
N GLU A 32 -12.36 -10.69 -6.59
CA GLU A 32 -13.82 -10.89 -6.66
C GLU A 32 -14.43 -10.17 -7.87
N LEU A 33 -14.06 -8.91 -8.08
CA LEU A 33 -14.50 -8.14 -9.24
C LEU A 33 -14.06 -8.79 -10.55
N ARG A 34 -12.80 -9.23 -10.64
CA ARG A 34 -12.28 -9.92 -11.82
C ARG A 34 -13.10 -11.16 -12.15
N ARG A 35 -13.35 -12.02 -11.15
CA ARG A 35 -14.16 -13.24 -11.33
C ARG A 35 -15.59 -12.94 -11.77
N ALA A 36 -16.21 -11.90 -11.20
CA ALA A 36 -17.55 -11.48 -11.59
C ALA A 36 -17.58 -11.02 -13.05
N LEU A 37 -16.61 -10.21 -13.48
CA LEU A 37 -16.50 -9.75 -14.87
C LEU A 37 -16.25 -10.91 -15.83
N ASP A 38 -15.32 -11.81 -15.52
CA ASP A 38 -15.01 -12.99 -16.33
C ASP A 38 -16.23 -13.91 -16.49
N ALA A 39 -17.09 -14.01 -15.48
CA ALA A 39 -18.32 -14.81 -15.52
C ALA A 39 -19.47 -14.15 -16.30
N THR A 40 -19.46 -12.82 -16.47
CA THR A 40 -20.57 -12.07 -17.10
C THR A 40 -20.53 -12.13 -18.63
N GLY A 41 -19.34 -12.35 -19.23
CA GLY A 41 -19.17 -12.30 -20.69
C GLY A 41 -19.30 -10.87 -21.24
N GLU A 42 -19.64 -10.73 -22.53
CA GLU A 42 -19.71 -9.42 -23.19
C GLU A 42 -20.91 -8.59 -22.66
N PRO A 43 -20.68 -7.48 -21.92
CA PRO A 43 -21.68 -6.89 -21.04
C PRO A 43 -22.80 -6.13 -21.77
N TRP A 44 -22.61 -5.80 -23.04
CA TRP A 44 -23.53 -4.93 -23.80
C TRP A 44 -24.17 -5.60 -25.01
N GLY A 45 -23.89 -6.89 -25.25
CA GLY A 45 -24.42 -7.62 -26.41
C GLY A 45 -23.76 -7.21 -27.74
N ALA A 46 -24.00 -8.04 -28.77
CA ALA A 46 -23.35 -7.88 -30.08
C ALA A 46 -24.15 -7.03 -31.08
N ASP A 47 -25.31 -6.48 -30.68
CA ASP A 47 -26.12 -5.63 -31.56
C ASP A 47 -25.49 -4.24 -31.78
N ALA A 48 -26.10 -3.42 -32.64
CA ALA A 48 -25.55 -2.11 -32.98
C ALA A 48 -25.47 -1.16 -31.77
N VAL A 49 -26.42 -1.25 -30.84
CA VAL A 49 -26.43 -0.44 -29.62
C VAL A 49 -25.32 -0.93 -28.69
N GLY A 50 -25.23 -2.25 -28.47
CA GLY A 50 -24.21 -2.89 -27.66
C GLY A 50 -22.78 -2.57 -28.09
N ARG A 51 -22.50 -2.62 -29.41
CA ARG A 51 -21.19 -2.24 -29.96
C ARG A 51 -20.88 -0.75 -29.76
N SER A 52 -21.88 0.12 -29.84
CA SER A 52 -21.69 1.56 -29.59
C SER A 52 -21.34 1.85 -28.14
N PHE A 53 -22.00 1.19 -27.19
CA PHE A 53 -21.66 1.28 -25.77
C PHE A 53 -20.28 0.70 -25.50
N ALA A 54 -19.94 -0.45 -26.10
CA ALA A 54 -18.62 -1.04 -25.98
C ALA A 54 -17.50 -0.10 -26.44
N ALA A 55 -17.68 0.53 -27.60
CA ALA A 55 -16.70 1.47 -28.13
C ALA A 55 -16.45 2.67 -27.20
N ALA A 56 -17.47 3.13 -26.47
CA ALA A 56 -17.35 4.27 -25.56
C ALA A 56 -16.80 3.90 -24.17
N HIS A 57 -17.02 2.66 -23.71
CA HIS A 57 -16.82 2.30 -22.30
C HIS A 57 -15.80 1.19 -22.06
N ALA A 58 -15.42 0.40 -23.07
CA ALA A 58 -14.49 -0.72 -22.87
C ALA A 58 -13.11 -0.27 -22.39
N GLU A 59 -12.53 0.78 -23.00
CA GLU A 59 -11.21 1.29 -22.60
C GLU A 59 -11.22 1.92 -21.20
N PRO A 60 -12.16 2.83 -20.85
CA PRO A 60 -12.25 3.35 -19.49
C PRO A 60 -12.47 2.26 -18.44
N ALA A 61 -13.29 1.24 -18.75
CA ALA A 61 -13.53 0.11 -17.86
C ALA A 61 -12.27 -0.74 -17.66
N ALA A 62 -11.53 -1.02 -18.74
CA ALA A 62 -10.25 -1.73 -18.67
C ALA A 62 -9.23 -0.94 -17.84
N GLY A 63 -9.14 0.38 -18.04
CA GLY A 63 -8.25 1.24 -17.25
C GLY A 63 -8.63 1.30 -15.77
N ALA A 64 -9.92 1.30 -15.43
CA ALA A 64 -10.37 1.22 -14.04
C ALA A 64 -9.99 -0.13 -13.41
N LEU A 65 -10.18 -1.23 -14.14
CA LEU A 65 -9.82 -2.57 -13.66
C LEU A 65 -8.31 -2.71 -13.45
N ASP A 66 -7.49 -2.15 -14.35
CA ASP A 66 -6.03 -2.18 -14.22
C ASP A 66 -5.55 -1.41 -12.97
N ARG A 67 -6.14 -0.25 -12.68
CA ARG A 67 -5.85 0.49 -11.44
C ARG A 67 -6.25 -0.28 -10.19
N LEU A 68 -7.42 -0.94 -10.20
CA LEU A 68 -7.87 -1.77 -9.07
C LEU A 68 -6.95 -2.97 -8.85
N ARG A 69 -6.37 -3.54 -9.92
CA ARG A 69 -5.41 -4.65 -9.82
C ARG A 69 -4.07 -4.23 -9.21
N ARG A 70 -3.64 -2.97 -9.41
CA ARG A 70 -2.37 -2.44 -8.87
C ARG A 70 -2.48 -1.91 -7.44
N LEU A 71 -3.68 -1.53 -7.02
CA LEU A 71 -3.92 -0.95 -5.70
C LEU A 71 -3.35 -1.77 -4.52
N PRO A 72 -3.44 -3.11 -4.50
CA PRO A 72 -2.84 -3.91 -3.42
C PRO A 72 -1.33 -3.73 -3.32
N ASP A 73 -0.63 -3.75 -4.46
CA ASP A 73 0.82 -3.60 -4.52
C ASP A 73 1.24 -2.19 -4.09
N ASP A 74 0.48 -1.16 -4.52
CA ASP A 74 0.72 0.22 -4.12
C ASP A 74 0.58 0.40 -2.60
N LEU A 75 -0.44 -0.22 -1.99
CA LEU A 75 -0.66 -0.19 -0.54
C LEU A 75 0.43 -0.95 0.22
N ALA A 76 0.82 -2.14 -0.25
CA ALA A 76 1.89 -2.93 0.33
C ALA A 76 3.22 -2.15 0.30
N GLY A 77 3.57 -1.53 -0.83
CA GLY A 77 4.78 -0.73 -0.96
C GLY A 77 4.79 0.52 -0.06
N VAL A 78 3.63 1.11 0.26
CA VAL A 78 3.54 2.16 1.29
C VAL A 78 3.83 1.60 2.67
N GLY A 79 3.23 0.45 3.03
CA GLY A 79 3.47 -0.22 4.30
C GLY A 79 4.95 -0.58 4.50
N GLU A 80 5.58 -1.17 3.48
CA GLU A 80 7.01 -1.50 3.49
C GLU A 80 7.90 -0.29 3.76
N ARG A 81 7.62 0.85 3.11
CA ARG A 81 8.35 2.10 3.35
C ARG A 81 8.21 2.60 4.78
N PHE A 82 7.01 2.52 5.37
CA PHE A 82 6.81 2.89 6.77
C PHE A 82 7.50 1.94 7.75
N THR A 83 7.47 0.63 7.48
CA THR A 83 8.21 -0.38 8.25
C THR A 83 9.71 -0.13 8.19
N ALA A 84 10.25 0.13 7.00
CA ALA A 84 11.66 0.44 6.80
C ALA A 84 12.07 1.73 7.53
N ALA A 85 11.23 2.78 7.47
CA ALA A 85 11.46 4.02 8.20
C ALA A 85 11.46 3.79 9.72
N ALA A 86 10.49 3.04 10.26
CA ALA A 86 10.43 2.70 11.69
C ALA A 86 11.67 1.94 12.15
N ALA A 87 12.15 0.98 11.35
CA ALA A 87 13.37 0.25 11.64
C ALA A 87 14.62 1.15 11.62
N ALA A 88 14.70 2.09 10.67
CA ALA A 88 15.81 3.03 10.59
C ALA A 88 15.87 3.97 11.80
N TYR A 89 14.71 4.46 12.29
CA TYR A 89 14.64 5.28 13.49
C TYR A 89 15.10 4.52 14.74
N ARG A 90 14.59 3.29 14.97
CA ARG A 90 15.02 2.46 16.10
C ARG A 90 16.53 2.20 16.11
N ALA A 91 17.10 1.87 14.95
CA ALA A 91 18.54 1.65 14.83
C ALA A 91 19.38 2.93 15.07
N GLY A 92 18.83 4.10 14.73
CA GLY A 92 19.45 5.40 15.02
C GLY A 92 19.50 5.68 16.52
N ASP A 93 18.38 5.48 17.20
CA ASP A 93 18.26 5.67 18.65
C ASP A 93 19.15 4.71 19.43
N GLU A 94 19.18 3.42 19.07
CA GLU A 94 20.05 2.43 19.71
C GLU A 94 21.53 2.80 19.61
N ARG A 95 21.97 3.30 18.45
CA ARG A 95 23.35 3.78 18.26
C ARG A 95 23.65 5.00 19.13
N ALA A 96 22.74 5.98 19.15
CA ALA A 96 22.90 7.17 19.99
C ALA A 96 22.99 6.81 21.48
N VAL A 97 22.17 5.86 21.95
CA VAL A 97 22.24 5.33 23.32
C VAL A 97 23.60 4.65 23.57
N SER A 98 24.08 3.81 22.65
CA SER A 98 25.39 3.16 22.77
C SER A 98 26.51 4.18 22.90
N ASP A 99 26.55 5.17 22.00
CA ASP A 99 27.58 6.22 21.99
C ASP A 99 27.60 7.03 23.29
N VAL A 100 26.42 7.40 23.81
CA VAL A 100 26.29 8.12 25.09
C VAL A 100 26.75 7.24 26.26
N THR A 101 26.39 5.96 26.28
CA THR A 101 26.80 5.05 27.36
C THR A 101 28.30 4.79 27.37
N ASP A 102 28.94 4.65 26.20
CA ASP A 102 30.39 4.48 26.11
C ASP A 102 31.17 5.75 26.46
N ALA A 103 30.67 6.94 26.03
CA ALA A 103 31.22 8.22 26.42
C ALA A 103 31.11 8.49 27.94
N GLY A 104 30.05 7.98 28.58
CA GLY A 104 29.88 8.04 30.03
C GLY A 104 30.76 7.06 30.80
N ARG A 105 31.12 5.93 30.19
CA ARG A 105 31.94 4.86 30.81
C ARG A 105 33.45 5.12 30.73
N THR A 106 33.88 6.05 29.87
CA THR A 106 35.28 6.50 29.73
C THR A 106 35.64 7.70 30.63
N ARG A 107 34.73 8.11 31.53
CA ARG A 107 34.89 9.22 32.47
C ARG A 107 34.92 8.74 33.92
#